data_AF-A0A9D6F0X3-F1
#
_entry.id   AF-A0A9D6F0X3-F1
#
_cell.length_a   1.000
_cell.length_b   1.000
_cell.length_c   1.000
_cell.angle_alpha   90.00
_cell.angle_beta   90.00
_cell.angle_gamma   90.00
#
_symmetry.space_group_name_H-M   'P 1'
#
loop_
_entity.id
_entity.type
_entity.pdbx_description
1 polymer ?
#
loop_
_entity_poly.entity_id
_entity_poly.type
_entity_poly.pdbx_seq_one_letter_code
_entity_poly.pdbx_strand_id
1 'polypeptide(L)'
;MKRIPLVFLSLAPILAGCVDTPDSVSREYRNVNNEVIDSLMMTTNDATAERMLRRIIKPSKDRYDAIDKKLASVEQNSDRKDFVKAVFESNGVHLYLTELDVNRQRFVLEMARLRKLYKELADAGEECPALKELVADESTLDHVRKQLTDPNLLKTMKNFKKWKLSEYPELLEKFMERRKVFQLKEKLDLVN
;
A
#
# COMPACT_ATOMS: atom_id res chain seq x y z
N MET A 1 -18.88 25.96 -58.70
CA MET A 1 -19.39 24.79 -57.96
C MET A 1 -18.29 24.25 -57.04
N LYS A 2 -18.60 24.22 -55.74
CA LYS A 2 -18.02 23.47 -54.61
C LYS A 2 -16.50 23.42 -54.43
N ARG A 3 -15.99 24.33 -53.57
CA ARG A 3 -14.73 24.18 -52.83
C ARG A 3 -14.93 23.10 -51.76
N ILE A 4 -14.07 22.09 -51.74
CA ILE A 4 -13.98 21.08 -50.67
C ILE A 4 -13.05 21.67 -49.61
N PRO A 5 -13.51 21.92 -48.36
CA PRO A 5 -12.59 22.24 -47.30
C PRO A 5 -12.01 20.94 -46.75
N LEU A 6 -10.69 20.82 -46.85
CA LEU A 6 -9.87 19.81 -46.20
C LEU A 6 -9.94 20.06 -44.69
N VAL A 7 -10.90 19.43 -44.00
CA VAL A 7 -10.92 19.41 -42.54
C VAL A 7 -9.83 18.44 -42.10
N PHE A 8 -8.64 18.98 -41.82
CA PHE A 8 -7.67 18.33 -40.95
C PHE A 8 -8.32 18.23 -39.56
N LEU A 9 -9.08 17.16 -39.35
CA LEU A 9 -9.47 16.71 -38.02
C LEU A 9 -8.17 16.22 -37.38
N SER A 10 -7.48 17.11 -36.68
CA SER A 10 -6.46 16.75 -35.71
C SER A 10 -7.10 15.86 -34.65
N LEU A 11 -7.15 14.55 -34.90
CA LEU A 11 -7.20 13.57 -33.84
C LEU A 11 -5.87 13.69 -33.09
N ALA A 12 -5.81 14.64 -32.16
CA ALA A 12 -4.95 14.49 -31.02
C ALA A 12 -5.49 13.28 -30.26
N PRO A 13 -4.74 12.17 -30.15
CA PRO A 13 -5.11 11.17 -29.17
C PRO A 13 -4.88 11.84 -27.82
N ILE A 14 -5.94 12.33 -27.19
CA ILE A 14 -5.97 12.52 -25.74
C ILE A 14 -5.95 11.10 -25.18
N LEU A 15 -4.76 10.49 -25.21
CA LEU A 15 -4.38 9.42 -24.29
C LEU A 15 -4.27 10.10 -22.92
N ALA A 16 -5.40 10.50 -22.35
CA ALA A 16 -5.56 10.59 -20.91
C ALA A 16 -5.58 9.16 -20.35
N GLY A 17 -4.53 8.39 -20.65
CA GLY A 17 -4.16 7.29 -19.79
C GLY A 17 -3.77 7.94 -18.47
N CYS A 18 -4.42 7.55 -17.38
CA CYS A 18 -3.95 7.90 -16.04
C CYS A 18 -2.46 7.59 -15.99
N VAL A 19 -1.62 8.61 -16.08
CA VAL A 19 -0.18 8.42 -15.93
C VAL A 19 0.01 8.00 -14.48
N ASP A 20 0.53 6.81 -14.26
CA ASP A 20 0.82 6.35 -12.92
C ASP A 20 1.80 7.33 -12.27
N THR A 21 1.51 7.72 -11.03
CA THR A 21 2.31 8.67 -10.26
C THR A 21 2.63 8.05 -8.89
N PRO A 22 3.61 8.59 -8.15
CA PRO A 22 3.81 8.20 -6.75
C PRO A 22 2.53 8.33 -5.90
N ASP A 23 1.67 9.29 -6.22
CA ASP A 23 0.40 9.50 -5.54
C ASP A 23 -0.62 8.38 -5.83
N SER A 24 -0.77 7.97 -7.10
CA SER A 24 -1.67 6.85 -7.44
C SER A 24 -1.19 5.53 -6.86
N VAL A 25 0.12 5.26 -6.94
CA VAL A 25 0.76 4.06 -6.38
C VAL A 25 0.59 4.00 -4.86
N SER A 26 0.86 5.10 -4.16
CA SER A 26 0.70 5.16 -2.69
C SER A 26 -0.76 4.97 -2.28
N ARG A 27 -1.73 5.53 -3.03
CA ARG A 27 -3.16 5.28 -2.81
C ARG A 27 -3.54 3.82 -2.99
N GLU A 28 -3.03 3.14 -4.01
CA GLU A 28 -3.31 1.72 -4.22
C GLU A 28 -2.76 0.86 -3.08
N TYR A 29 -1.52 1.09 -2.63
CA TYR A 29 -0.98 0.39 -1.46
C TYR A 29 -1.85 0.61 -0.21
N ARG A 30 -2.27 1.85 0.06
CA ARG A 30 -3.18 2.17 1.17
C ARG A 30 -4.47 1.38 1.10
N ASN A 31 -5.10 1.33 -0.07
CA ASN A 31 -6.35 0.61 -0.27
C ASN A 31 -6.19 -0.89 0.02
N VAL A 32 -5.15 -1.54 -0.52
CA VAL A 32 -4.93 -2.98 -0.28
C VAL A 32 -4.60 -3.23 1.19
N ASN A 33 -3.74 -2.41 1.80
CA ASN A 33 -3.42 -2.53 3.22
C ASN A 33 -4.69 -2.46 4.07
N ASN A 34 -5.52 -1.43 3.88
CA ASN A 34 -6.75 -1.24 4.66
C ASN A 34 -7.72 -2.40 4.44
N GLU A 35 -7.94 -2.83 3.20
CA GLU A 35 -8.85 -3.93 2.88
C GLU A 35 -8.43 -5.25 3.53
N VAL A 36 -7.13 -5.56 3.52
CA VAL A 36 -6.60 -6.76 4.20
C VAL A 36 -6.81 -6.65 5.70
N ILE A 37 -6.45 -5.53 6.34
CA ILE A 37 -6.64 -5.36 7.78
C ILE A 37 -8.12 -5.42 8.17
N ASP A 38 -9.00 -4.78 7.40
CA ASP A 38 -10.44 -4.82 7.65
C ASP A 38 -10.99 -6.24 7.48
N SER A 39 -10.47 -7.04 6.54
CA SER A 39 -10.82 -8.46 6.41
C SER A 39 -10.42 -9.29 7.62
N LEU A 40 -9.25 -9.00 8.22
CA LEU A 40 -8.84 -9.65 9.47
C LEU A 40 -9.79 -9.26 10.60
N MET A 41 -10.14 -7.98 10.72
CA MET A 41 -11.08 -7.47 11.72
C MET A 41 -12.49 -8.08 11.59
N MET A 42 -12.96 -8.29 10.36
CA MET A 42 -14.25 -8.94 10.08
C MET A 42 -14.26 -10.44 10.39
N THR A 43 -13.08 -11.07 10.50
CA THR A 43 -12.97 -12.50 10.76
C THR A 43 -13.32 -12.82 12.21
N THR A 44 -14.48 -13.44 12.41
CA THR A 44 -15.06 -13.77 13.74
C THR A 44 -15.28 -15.26 13.96
N ASN A 45 -15.15 -16.08 12.93
CA ASN A 45 -15.25 -17.55 12.95
C ASN A 45 -14.57 -18.14 11.71
N ASP A 46 -14.49 -19.48 11.65
CA ASP A 46 -13.78 -20.18 10.57
C ASP A 46 -14.41 -19.97 9.18
N ALA A 47 -15.75 -19.99 9.09
CA ALA A 47 -16.45 -19.74 7.83
C ALA A 47 -16.17 -18.33 7.25
N THR A 48 -16.03 -17.33 8.13
CA THR A 48 -15.66 -15.97 7.72
C THR A 48 -14.17 -15.91 7.35
N ALA A 49 -13.31 -16.61 8.09
CA ALA A 49 -11.88 -16.74 7.77
C ALA A 49 -11.68 -17.31 6.36
N GLU A 50 -12.38 -18.41 6.03
CA GLU A 50 -12.31 -19.05 4.71
C GLU A 50 -12.70 -18.06 3.60
N ARG A 51 -13.80 -17.31 3.83
CA ARG A 51 -14.27 -16.29 2.89
C ARG A 51 -13.23 -15.17 2.70
N MET A 52 -12.64 -14.66 3.78
CA MET A 52 -11.65 -13.58 3.71
C MET A 52 -10.34 -14.05 3.07
N LEU A 53 -9.90 -15.28 3.39
CA LEU A 53 -8.77 -15.94 2.74
C LEU A 53 -8.92 -15.97 1.23
N ARG A 54 -10.06 -16.49 0.77
CA ARG A 54 -10.33 -16.68 -0.67
C ARG A 54 -10.51 -15.36 -1.41
N ARG A 55 -11.21 -14.39 -0.81
CA ARG A 55 -11.65 -13.18 -1.52
C ARG A 55 -10.67 -12.01 -1.42
N ILE A 56 -9.93 -11.92 -0.33
CA ILE A 56 -9.12 -10.72 -0.03
C ILE A 56 -7.66 -11.10 0.21
N ILE A 57 -7.38 -12.01 1.15
CA ILE A 57 -6.03 -12.22 1.66
C ILE A 57 -5.14 -12.90 0.61
N LYS A 58 -5.56 -14.03 0.03
CA LYS A 58 -4.77 -14.70 -1.02
C LYS A 58 -4.62 -13.81 -2.27
N PRO A 59 -5.69 -13.18 -2.80
CA PRO A 59 -5.56 -12.27 -3.94
C PRO A 59 -4.74 -11.00 -3.68
N SER A 60 -4.57 -10.57 -2.42
CA SER A 60 -3.81 -9.36 -2.12
C SER A 60 -2.34 -9.45 -2.52
N LYS A 61 -1.77 -10.67 -2.58
CA LYS A 61 -0.41 -10.89 -3.08
C LYS A 61 -0.25 -10.39 -4.52
N ASP A 62 -1.10 -10.87 -5.44
CA ASP A 62 -1.05 -10.48 -6.85
C ASP A 62 -1.31 -8.98 -7.02
N ARG A 63 -2.14 -8.40 -6.15
CA ARG A 63 -2.40 -6.96 -6.13
C ARG A 63 -1.16 -6.16 -5.71
N TYR A 64 -0.44 -6.59 -4.68
CA TYR A 64 0.83 -5.94 -4.34
C TYR A 64 1.86 -6.08 -5.46
N ASP A 65 1.99 -7.26 -6.06
CA ASP A 65 2.91 -7.48 -7.18
C ASP A 65 2.58 -6.58 -8.39
N ALA A 66 1.28 -6.35 -8.65
CA ALA A 66 0.85 -5.42 -9.69
C ALA A 66 1.19 -3.96 -9.35
N ILE A 67 1.02 -3.53 -8.11
CA ILE A 67 1.36 -2.19 -7.66
C ILE A 67 2.90 -1.99 -7.70
N ASP A 68 3.67 -3.00 -7.32
CA ASP A 68 5.14 -2.97 -7.39
C ASP A 68 5.64 -2.79 -8.83
N LYS A 69 5.01 -3.46 -9.79
CA LYS A 69 5.30 -3.27 -11.23
C LYS A 69 4.97 -1.85 -11.68
N LYS A 70 3.87 -1.27 -11.20
CA LYS A 70 3.52 0.14 -11.47
C LYS A 70 4.58 1.06 -10.89
N LEU A 71 4.97 0.90 -9.63
CA LEU A 71 6.03 1.69 -8.99
C LEU A 71 7.33 1.65 -9.81
N ALA A 72 7.76 0.46 -10.23
CA ALA A 72 8.95 0.30 -11.06
C ALA A 72 8.80 1.03 -12.42
N SER A 73 7.61 0.98 -13.02
CA SER A 73 7.32 1.69 -14.28
C SER A 73 7.34 3.21 -14.10
N VAL A 74 6.77 3.73 -13.02
CA VAL A 74 6.81 5.16 -12.68
C VAL A 74 8.25 5.64 -12.49
N GLU A 75 9.07 4.85 -11.79
CA GLU A 75 10.50 5.15 -11.58
C GLU A 75 11.28 5.15 -12.91
N GLN A 76 11.02 4.17 -13.79
CA GLN A 76 11.74 4.03 -15.07
C GLN A 76 11.35 5.06 -16.13
N ASN A 77 10.08 5.50 -16.11
CA ASN A 77 9.53 6.43 -17.12
C ASN A 77 9.72 7.91 -16.76
N SER A 78 10.29 8.21 -15.60
CA SER A 78 10.52 9.58 -15.12
C SER A 78 12.01 9.88 -15.13
N ASP A 79 12.40 11.14 -15.36
CA ASP A 79 13.74 11.56 -14.95
C ASP A 79 13.84 11.36 -13.43
N ARG A 80 15.01 10.90 -12.96
CA ARG A 80 15.22 10.57 -11.55
C ARG A 80 14.97 11.78 -10.66
N LYS A 81 15.30 12.97 -11.14
CA LYS A 81 15.03 14.23 -10.45
C LYS A 81 13.53 14.44 -10.26
N ASP A 82 12.78 14.33 -11.34
CA ASP A 82 11.33 14.53 -11.34
C ASP A 82 10.62 13.48 -10.49
N PHE A 83 11.09 12.22 -10.52
CA PHE A 83 10.56 11.17 -9.67
C PHE A 83 10.75 11.46 -8.18
N VAL A 84 11.97 11.82 -7.76
CA VAL A 84 12.26 12.14 -6.35
C VAL A 84 11.40 13.33 -5.88
N LYS A 85 11.31 14.36 -6.72
CA LYS A 85 10.45 15.52 -6.45
C LYS A 85 8.98 15.12 -6.32
N ALA A 86 8.45 14.33 -7.26
CA ALA A 86 7.06 13.86 -7.23
C ALA A 86 6.75 13.01 -5.99
N VAL A 87 7.69 12.17 -5.55
CA VAL A 87 7.54 11.38 -4.31
C VAL A 87 7.51 12.30 -3.08
N PHE A 88 8.41 13.28 -2.99
CA PHE A 88 8.50 14.15 -1.82
C PHE A 88 7.37 15.19 -1.75
N GLU A 89 6.83 15.61 -2.88
CA GLU A 89 5.72 16.57 -2.95
C GLU A 89 4.34 15.88 -2.89
N SER A 90 4.25 14.55 -3.01
CA SER A 90 2.98 13.81 -2.99
C SER A 90 2.37 13.73 -1.59
N ASN A 91 1.15 14.27 -1.45
CA ASN A 91 0.34 14.10 -0.24
C ASN A 91 -0.05 12.62 -0.02
N GLY A 92 -0.28 11.85 -1.09
CA GLY A 92 -0.57 10.41 -1.02
C GLY A 92 0.55 9.62 -0.37
N VAL A 93 1.81 9.95 -0.67
CA VAL A 93 2.98 9.35 -0.03
C VAL A 93 3.00 9.68 1.47
N HIS A 94 2.79 10.94 1.86
CA HIS A 94 2.73 11.32 3.28
C HIS A 94 1.63 10.56 4.06
N LEU A 95 0.44 10.47 3.49
CA LEU A 95 -0.68 9.71 4.06
C LEU A 95 -0.34 8.22 4.17
N TYR A 96 0.25 7.65 3.12
CA TYR A 96 0.66 6.25 3.11
C TYR A 96 1.65 5.93 4.22
N LEU A 97 2.64 6.80 4.44
CA LEU A 97 3.62 6.59 5.51
C LEU A 97 2.97 6.60 6.91
N THR A 98 2.02 7.49 7.16
CA THR A 98 1.26 7.47 8.42
C THR A 98 0.40 6.22 8.53
N GLU A 99 -0.30 5.84 7.47
CA GLU A 99 -1.16 4.65 7.49
C GLU A 99 -0.37 3.35 7.62
N LEU A 100 0.87 3.28 7.13
CA LEU A 100 1.75 2.14 7.39
C LEU A 100 2.00 1.95 8.89
N ASP A 101 2.30 3.03 9.61
CA ASP A 101 2.55 2.97 11.06
C ASP A 101 1.28 2.50 11.80
N VAL A 102 0.12 3.06 11.46
CA VAL A 102 -1.17 2.66 12.06
C VAL A 102 -1.51 1.20 11.71
N ASN A 103 -1.41 0.82 10.44
CA ASN A 103 -1.80 -0.50 9.97
C ASN A 103 -0.85 -1.59 10.48
N ARG A 104 0.43 -1.30 10.73
CA ARG A 104 1.32 -2.23 11.44
C ARG A 104 0.79 -2.55 12.84
N GLN A 105 0.34 -1.55 13.60
CA GLN A 105 -0.21 -1.78 14.93
C GLN A 105 -1.53 -2.54 14.87
N ARG A 106 -2.44 -2.12 13.97
CA ARG A 106 -3.72 -2.80 13.74
C ARG A 106 -3.50 -4.27 13.36
N PHE A 107 -2.56 -4.55 12.46
CA PHE A 107 -2.22 -5.91 12.07
C PHE A 107 -1.77 -6.76 13.27
N VAL A 108 -0.89 -6.24 14.11
CA VAL A 108 -0.41 -6.97 15.31
C VAL A 108 -1.58 -7.28 16.25
N LEU A 109 -2.47 -6.31 16.49
CA LEU A 109 -3.64 -6.51 17.33
C LEU A 109 -4.61 -7.53 16.75
N GLU A 110 -4.95 -7.42 15.47
CA GLU A 110 -5.86 -8.36 14.83
C GLU A 110 -5.29 -9.77 14.81
N MET A 111 -3.97 -9.93 14.59
CA MET A 111 -3.32 -11.23 14.69
C MET A 111 -3.37 -11.81 16.11
N ALA A 112 -3.21 -10.97 17.15
CA ALA A 112 -3.37 -11.41 18.53
C ALA A 112 -4.82 -11.84 18.83
N ARG A 113 -5.80 -11.06 18.38
CA ARG A 113 -7.23 -11.37 18.51
C ARG A 113 -7.60 -12.69 17.81
N LEU A 114 -7.14 -12.87 16.57
CA LEU A 114 -7.43 -14.09 15.79
C LEU A 114 -6.77 -15.33 16.39
N ARG A 115 -5.55 -15.21 16.94
CA ARG A 115 -4.91 -16.32 17.68
C ARG A 115 -5.71 -16.71 18.91
N LYS A 116 -6.23 -15.74 19.65
CA LYS A 116 -7.09 -15.99 20.80
C LYS A 116 -8.38 -16.69 20.38
N LEU A 117 -9.05 -16.18 19.34
CA LEU A 117 -10.25 -16.79 18.77
C LEU A 117 -10.01 -18.24 18.34
N TYR A 118 -8.94 -18.49 17.58
CA TYR A 118 -8.58 -19.84 17.16
C TYR A 118 -8.36 -20.78 18.35
N LYS A 119 -7.66 -20.31 19.40
CA LYS A 119 -7.45 -21.10 20.61
C LYS A 119 -8.76 -21.43 21.32
N GLU A 120 -9.64 -20.45 21.50
CA GLU A 120 -10.94 -20.63 22.17
C GLU A 120 -11.80 -21.68 21.45
N LEU A 121 -11.86 -21.63 20.12
CA LEU A 121 -12.60 -22.61 19.31
C LEU A 121 -11.94 -24.00 19.34
N ALA A 122 -10.61 -24.06 19.27
CA ALA A 122 -9.88 -25.32 19.35
C ALA A 122 -10.04 -26.00 20.73
N ASP A 123 -10.01 -25.22 21.82
CA ASP A 123 -10.24 -25.71 23.19
C ASP A 123 -11.70 -26.21 23.37
N ALA A 124 -12.65 -25.67 22.59
CA ALA A 124 -14.03 -26.16 22.52
C ALA A 124 -14.21 -27.42 21.64
N GLY A 125 -13.14 -27.88 20.97
CA GLY A 125 -13.17 -29.06 20.10
C GLY A 125 -13.61 -28.78 18.66
N GLU A 126 -13.67 -27.51 18.24
CA GLU A 126 -14.02 -27.15 16.86
C GLU A 126 -12.80 -27.24 15.92
N GLU A 127 -12.99 -27.88 14.76
CA GLU A 127 -11.98 -27.87 13.70
C GLU A 127 -12.06 -26.56 12.91
N CYS A 128 -11.03 -25.72 13.03
CA CYS A 128 -10.97 -24.40 12.40
C CYS A 128 -9.79 -24.30 11.40
N PRO A 129 -9.86 -24.99 10.24
CA PRO A 129 -8.75 -25.03 9.28
C PRO A 129 -8.40 -23.66 8.68
N ALA A 130 -9.38 -22.81 8.40
CA ALA A 130 -9.14 -21.50 7.79
C ALA A 130 -8.53 -20.52 8.80
N LEU A 131 -9.00 -20.52 10.05
CA LEU A 131 -8.37 -19.75 11.12
C LEU A 131 -6.95 -20.25 11.40
N LYS A 132 -6.75 -21.57 11.43
CA LYS A 132 -5.41 -22.17 11.57
C LYS A 132 -4.46 -21.69 10.47
N GLU A 133 -4.92 -21.67 9.22
CA GLU A 133 -4.14 -21.13 8.10
C GLU A 133 -3.77 -19.65 8.34
N LEU A 134 -4.71 -18.82 8.80
CA LEU A 134 -4.43 -17.41 9.09
C LEU A 134 -3.40 -17.20 10.20
N VAL A 135 -3.49 -17.97 11.30
CA VAL A 135 -2.74 -17.67 12.52
C VAL A 135 -1.47 -18.50 12.71
N ALA A 136 -1.41 -19.69 12.11
CA ALA A 136 -0.32 -20.65 12.28
C ALA A 136 0.53 -20.83 11.03
N ASP A 137 -0.01 -20.61 9.82
CA ASP A 137 0.80 -20.57 8.61
C ASP A 137 1.36 -19.16 8.39
N GLU A 138 2.60 -18.97 8.80
CA GLU A 138 3.30 -17.69 8.63
C GLU A 138 3.39 -17.24 7.17
N SER A 139 3.32 -18.16 6.21
CA SER A 139 3.47 -17.85 4.78
C SER A 139 2.23 -17.17 4.19
N THR A 140 1.04 -17.44 4.72
CA THR A 140 -0.23 -16.91 4.19
C THR A 140 -0.34 -15.39 4.30
N LEU A 141 0.27 -14.79 5.33
CA LEU A 141 0.27 -13.34 5.56
C LEU A 141 1.66 -12.70 5.41
N ASP A 142 2.66 -13.46 4.93
CA ASP A 142 4.03 -12.96 4.82
C ASP A 142 4.15 -11.76 3.88
N HIS A 143 3.43 -11.77 2.74
CA HIS A 143 3.40 -10.63 1.82
C HIS A 143 2.81 -9.38 2.46
N VAL A 144 1.76 -9.53 3.26
CA VAL A 144 1.14 -8.42 4.01
C VAL A 144 2.12 -7.89 5.05
N ARG A 145 2.74 -8.78 5.84
CA ARG A 145 3.73 -8.41 6.86
C ARG A 145 4.89 -7.65 6.24
N LYS A 146 5.48 -8.17 5.16
CA LYS A 146 6.57 -7.51 4.42
C LYS A 146 6.15 -6.16 3.89
N GLN A 147 4.94 -6.04 3.35
CA GLN A 147 4.45 -4.77 2.85
C GLN A 147 4.26 -3.73 3.96
N LEU A 148 3.81 -4.15 5.15
CA LEU A 148 3.63 -3.24 6.27
C LEU A 148 4.97 -2.82 6.91
N THR A 149 5.98 -3.69 6.92
CA THR A 149 7.26 -3.42 7.61
C THR A 149 8.37 -2.89 6.71
N ASP A 150 8.43 -3.35 5.46
CA ASP A 150 9.51 -3.04 4.52
C ASP A 150 8.99 -2.92 3.07
N PRO A 151 8.05 -2.00 2.80
CA PRO A 151 7.45 -1.83 1.47
C PRO A 151 8.43 -1.29 0.45
N ASN A 152 8.22 -1.67 -0.82
CA ASN A 152 9.08 -1.27 -1.93
C ASN A 152 9.16 0.25 -2.12
N LEU A 153 8.07 0.99 -1.94
CA LEU A 153 8.12 2.46 -2.00
C LEU A 153 9.10 3.06 -0.98
N LEU A 154 9.14 2.54 0.25
CA LEU A 154 10.11 2.98 1.26
C LEU A 154 11.54 2.58 0.91
N LYS A 155 11.76 1.39 0.32
CA LYS A 155 13.07 0.98 -0.19
C LYS A 155 13.56 1.92 -1.28
N THR A 156 12.70 2.24 -2.24
CA THR A 156 12.99 3.18 -3.32
C THR A 156 13.38 4.55 -2.76
N MET A 157 12.61 5.08 -1.79
CA MET A 157 12.92 6.34 -1.11
C MET A 157 14.30 6.32 -0.41
N LYS A 158 14.62 5.24 0.32
CA LYS A 158 15.92 5.08 1.00
C LYS A 158 17.10 5.06 0.01
N ASN A 159 16.86 4.57 -1.20
CA ASN A 159 17.86 4.38 -2.26
C ASN A 159 17.97 5.57 -3.24
N PHE A 160 17.37 6.72 -2.92
CA PHE A 160 17.59 7.94 -3.69
C PHE A 160 19.08 8.31 -3.69
N LYS A 161 19.69 8.39 -4.88
CA LYS A 161 21.10 8.78 -5.07
C LYS A 161 21.26 10.27 -4.79
N LYS A 162 21.30 10.62 -3.50
CA LYS A 162 21.32 11.99 -2.96
C LYS A 162 22.37 12.89 -3.60
N TRP A 163 23.57 12.33 -3.85
CA TRP A 163 24.70 13.04 -4.45
C TRP A 163 24.48 13.47 -5.92
N LYS A 164 23.47 12.91 -6.61
CA LYS A 164 23.12 13.29 -7.99
C LYS A 164 22.10 14.43 -8.06
N LEU A 165 21.60 14.92 -6.92
CA LEU A 165 20.53 15.91 -6.84
C LEU A 165 20.96 17.02 -5.89
N SER A 166 21.45 18.13 -6.44
CA SER A 166 21.92 19.29 -5.65
C SER A 166 20.83 19.87 -4.74
N GLU A 167 19.56 19.83 -5.20
CA GLU A 167 18.38 20.28 -4.45
C GLU A 167 17.81 19.24 -3.46
N TYR A 168 18.39 18.04 -3.38
CA TYR A 168 17.90 16.98 -2.49
C TYR A 168 17.76 17.41 -1.02
N PRO A 169 18.72 18.15 -0.41
CA PRO A 169 18.58 18.60 0.97
C PRO A 169 17.34 19.47 1.19
N GLU A 170 17.09 20.42 0.29
CA GLU A 170 15.93 21.32 0.35
C GLU A 170 14.62 20.55 0.16
N LEU A 171 14.58 19.62 -0.80
CA LEU A 171 13.41 18.77 -1.03
C LEU A 171 13.11 17.89 0.21
N LEU A 172 14.16 17.32 0.83
CA LEU A 172 14.00 16.52 2.04
C LEU A 172 13.52 17.37 3.22
N GLU A 173 14.05 18.58 3.40
CA GLU A 173 13.60 19.50 4.45
C GLU A 173 12.11 19.83 4.29
N LYS A 174 11.70 20.22 3.08
CA LYS A 174 10.27 20.47 2.76
C LYS A 174 9.41 19.23 2.99
N PHE A 175 9.90 18.05 2.61
CA PHE A 175 9.23 16.78 2.87
C PHE A 175 9.02 16.56 4.37
N MET A 176 10.07 16.73 5.17
CA MET A 176 10.00 16.51 6.62
C MET A 176 9.10 17.55 7.32
N GLU A 177 9.12 18.80 6.88
CA GLU A 177 8.21 19.82 7.40
C GLU A 177 6.76 19.47 7.08
N ARG A 178 6.50 19.07 5.83
CA ARG A 178 5.17 18.61 5.42
C ARG A 178 4.73 17.37 6.19
N ARG A 179 5.66 16.42 6.41
CA ARG A 179 5.40 15.17 7.14
C ARG A 179 4.81 15.41 8.52
N LYS A 180 5.23 16.48 9.24
CA LYS A 180 4.69 16.86 10.56
C LYS A 180 3.19 17.09 10.54
N VAL A 181 2.64 17.62 9.44
CA VAL A 181 1.19 17.85 9.28
C VAL A 181 0.42 16.53 9.17
N PHE A 182 1.05 15.50 8.60
CA PHE A 182 0.44 14.19 8.38
C PHE A 182 0.72 13.20 9.50
N GLN A 183 1.63 13.51 10.44
CA GLN A 183 1.89 12.64 11.57
C GLN A 183 0.64 12.55 12.46
N LEU A 184 0.47 11.41 13.12
CA LEU A 184 -0.56 11.28 14.13
C LEU A 184 -0.30 12.32 15.22
N LYS A 185 -1.35 13.05 15.60
CA LYS A 185 -1.27 14.06 16.67
C LYS A 185 -0.95 13.43 18.02
N GLU A 186 -1.36 12.18 18.22
CA GLU A 186 -1.11 11.40 19.41
C GLU A 186 -0.49 10.07 18.99
N LYS A 187 0.48 9.58 19.76
CA LYS A 187 0.99 8.23 19.56
C LYS A 187 -0.09 7.25 19.96
N LEU A 188 -0.44 6.37 19.02
CA LEU A 188 -1.23 5.20 19.32
C LEU A 188 -0.32 4.19 20.03
N ASP A 189 -0.42 4.09 21.36
CA ASP A 189 0.14 2.99 22.13
C ASP A 189 -0.91 1.88 22.26
N LEU A 190 -1.13 1.19 21.14
CA LEU A 190 -2.10 0.11 21.05
C LEU A 190 -1.56 -1.23 21.59
N VAL A 191 -0.27 -1.31 21.89
CA VAL A 191 0.39 -2.50 22.42
C VAL A 191 1.07 -2.12 23.74
N ASN A 192 0.33 -2.21 24.83
CA ASN A 192 0.85 -2.25 26.20
C ASN A 192 0.69 -3.66 26.75
#